data_AF-A0A356B1Y5-F1
#
_entry.id   AF-A0A356B1Y5-F1
#
_cell.length_a   1.000
_cell.length_b   1.000
_cell.length_c   1.000
_cell.angle_alpha   90.00
_cell.angle_beta   90.00
_cell.angle_gamma   90.00
#
_symmetry.space_group_name_H-M   'P 1'
#
loop_
_entity.id
_entity.type
_entity.pdbx_description
1 polymer ?
#
loop_
_entity_poly.entity_id
_entity_poly.type
_entity_poly.pdbx_seq_one_letter_code
_entity_poly.pdbx_strand_id
1 'polypeptide(L)'
;MMKHILTITDNVITGSNKLSSALPRIAVNAVLFDSKDNIALCYMSKYELHTLQGGGVESGEDLQMAVKREILEETGCQCVISEE
;
A
#
# COMPACT_ATOMS: atom_id res chain seq x y z
N MET A 1 5.71 -8.44 -24.01
CA MET A 1 4.24 -8.29 -24.00
C MET A 1 3.72 -9.11 -22.83
N MET A 2 3.14 -8.49 -21.79
CA MET A 2 2.64 -9.25 -20.63
C MET A 2 1.38 -10.03 -21.00
N LYS A 3 1.34 -11.32 -20.69
CA LYS A 3 0.18 -12.18 -20.88
C LYS A 3 -0.73 -12.07 -19.66
N HIS A 4 -1.91 -11.50 -19.83
CA HIS A 4 -2.95 -11.54 -18.80
C HIS A 4 -3.46 -12.98 -18.65
N ILE A 5 -3.28 -13.58 -17.47
CA ILE A 5 -3.64 -14.98 -17.21
C ILE A 5 -5.07 -15.08 -16.68
N LEU A 6 -5.41 -14.28 -15.66
CA LEU A 6 -6.70 -14.32 -14.98
C LEU A 6 -6.93 -13.04 -14.16
N THR A 7 -8.16 -12.54 -14.15
CA THR A 7 -8.61 -11.52 -13.18
C THR A 7 -9.36 -12.22 -12.05
N ILE A 8 -8.90 -12.05 -10.81
CA ILE A 8 -9.59 -12.53 -9.61
C ILE A 8 -10.20 -11.31 -8.93
N THR A 9 -11.48 -11.39 -8.57
CA THR A 9 -12.19 -10.35 -7.81
C THR A 9 -12.83 -10.96 -6.58
N ASP A 10 -13.25 -10.12 -5.64
CA ASP A 10 -13.96 -10.57 -4.44
C ASP A 10 -15.23 -11.35 -4.77
N ASN A 11 -15.87 -11.08 -5.92
CA ASN A 11 -17.04 -11.84 -6.37
C ASN A 11 -16.69 -13.31 -6.69
N VAL A 12 -15.48 -13.59 -7.18
CA VAL A 12 -15.00 -14.97 -7.43
C VAL A 12 -14.87 -15.75 -6.13
N ILE A 13 -14.51 -15.08 -5.04
CA ILE A 13 -14.27 -15.69 -3.73
C ILE A 13 -15.55 -15.74 -2.88
N THR A 14 -16.35 -14.66 -2.91
CA THR A 14 -17.48 -14.44 -2.00
C THR A 14 -18.85 -14.67 -2.64
N GLY A 15 -18.92 -14.77 -3.98
CA GLY A 15 -20.17 -14.85 -4.73
C GLY A 15 -21.04 -13.59 -4.65
N SER A 16 -20.49 -12.49 -4.14
CA SER A 16 -21.22 -11.24 -3.93
C SER A 16 -20.66 -10.11 -4.81
N ASN A 17 -21.56 -9.39 -5.47
CA ASN A 17 -21.25 -8.12 -6.14
C ASN A 17 -21.36 -6.93 -5.17
N LYS A 18 -21.15 -7.16 -3.86
CA LYS A 18 -21.21 -6.09 -2.86
C LYS A 18 -19.99 -5.19 -3.05
N LEU A 19 -20.19 -4.10 -3.77
CA LEU A 19 -19.25 -3.00 -3.80
C LEU A 19 -19.42 -2.18 -2.52
N SER A 20 -18.29 -1.72 -1.97
CA SER A 20 -18.34 -0.67 -0.96
C SER A 20 -19.05 0.54 -1.54
N SER A 21 -19.96 1.16 -0.77
CA SER A 21 -20.55 2.45 -1.14
C SER A 21 -19.60 3.62 -0.89
N ALA A 22 -18.43 3.36 -0.31
CA ALA A 22 -17.41 4.37 -0.10
C ALA A 22 -16.82 4.82 -1.45
N LEU A 23 -16.56 6.11 -1.58
CA LEU A 23 -15.84 6.63 -2.74
C LEU A 23 -14.42 6.04 -2.77
N PRO A 24 -13.93 5.64 -3.96
CA PRO A 24 -12.55 5.19 -4.10
C PRO A 24 -11.61 6.34 -3.74
N ARG A 25 -10.49 6.00 -3.11
CA ARG A 25 -9.40 6.93 -2.80
C ARG A 25 -8.11 6.42 -3.42
N ILE A 26 -7.23 7.35 -3.77
CA ILE A 26 -5.86 7.00 -4.17
C ILE A 26 -5.06 6.75 -2.89
N ALA A 27 -4.29 5.67 -2.89
CA ALA A 27 -3.42 5.29 -1.79
C ALA A 27 -2.08 4.82 -2.35
N VAL A 28 -1.04 4.98 -1.55
CA VAL A 28 0.32 4.51 -1.83
C VAL A 28 0.70 3.43 -0.83
N ASN A 29 1.48 2.44 -1.27
CA ASN A 29 2.16 1.48 -0.41
C ASN A 29 3.62 1.43 -0.82
N ALA A 30 4.52 1.29 0.14
CA ALA A 30 5.95 1.16 -0.10
C ALA A 30 6.48 -0.18 0.41
N VAL A 31 7.42 -0.74 -0.35
CA VAL A 31 8.33 -1.78 0.14
C VAL A 31 9.57 -1.07 0.64
N LEU A 32 9.67 -0.90 1.96
CA LEU A 32 10.79 -0.21 2.59
C LEU A 32 11.89 -1.20 2.96
N PHE A 33 13.08 -1.00 2.39
CA PHE A 33 14.27 -1.80 2.68
C PHE A 33 15.17 -1.10 3.69
N ASP A 34 15.77 -1.88 4.60
CA ASP A 34 16.92 -1.43 5.40
C ASP A 34 18.25 -1.70 4.67
N SER A 35 19.37 -1.38 5.31
CA SER A 35 20.71 -1.59 4.74
C SER A 35 21.15 -3.06 4.62
N LYS A 36 20.31 -4.00 5.05
CA LYS A 36 20.53 -5.45 5.00
C LYS A 36 19.47 -6.15 4.14
N ASP A 37 18.75 -5.39 3.32
CA ASP A 37 17.69 -5.86 2.44
C ASP A 37 16.48 -6.48 3.18
N ASN A 38 16.30 -6.18 4.48
CA ASN A 38 15.09 -6.57 5.19
C ASN A 38 13.93 -5.64 4.80
N ILE A 39 12.73 -6.21 4.67
CA ILE A 39 11.51 -5.45 4.38
C ILE A 39 10.81 -5.10 5.70
N ALA A 40 10.51 -3.81 5.88
CA ALA A 40 9.68 -3.36 6.99
C ALA A 40 8.22 -3.79 6.78
N LEU A 41 7.59 -4.38 7.79
CA LEU A 41 6.16 -4.70 7.82
C LEU A 41 5.50 -4.05 9.02
N CYS A 42 4.29 -3.51 8.82
CA CYS A 42 3.44 -2.99 9.88
C CYS A 42 2.51 -4.10 10.38
N TYR A 43 2.58 -4.43 11.67
CA TYR A 43 1.66 -5.38 12.29
C TYR A 43 0.39 -4.68 12.77
N MET A 44 -0.73 -4.94 12.10
CA MET A 44 -2.04 -4.41 12.47
C MET A 44 -2.72 -5.37 13.45
N SER A 45 -2.46 -5.19 14.75
CA SER A 45 -2.98 -6.07 15.81
C SER A 45 -4.49 -6.26 15.78
N LYS A 46 -5.26 -5.23 15.39
CA LYS A 46 -6.72 -5.29 15.26
C LYS A 46 -7.20 -6.36 14.27
N TYR A 47 -6.41 -6.65 13.24
CA TYR A 47 -6.76 -7.58 12.17
C TYR A 47 -5.82 -8.78 12.11
N GLU A 48 -4.90 -8.91 13.07
CA GLU A 48 -3.90 -9.98 13.16
C GLU A 48 -3.14 -10.22 11.84
N LEU A 49 -2.81 -9.14 11.13
CA LEU A 49 -2.16 -9.19 9.83
C LEU A 49 -0.96 -8.26 9.74
N HIS A 50 -0.02 -8.61 8.86
CA HIS A 50 1.09 -7.75 8.48
C HIS A 50 0.79 -7.10 7.13
N THR A 51 1.05 -5.81 7.02
CA THR A 51 0.88 -5.02 5.80
C THR A 51 2.15 -4.23 5.49
N LEU A 52 2.24 -3.75 4.26
CA LEU A 52 3.19 -2.71 3.87
C LEU A 52 2.78 -1.37 4.50
N GLN A 53 3.77 -0.49 4.68
CA GLN A 53 3.51 0.89 5.10
C GLN A 53 2.87 1.68 3.97
N GLY A 54 1.96 2.57 4.33
CA GLY A 54 1.26 3.39 3.34
C GLY A 54 -0.08 3.91 3.81
N GLY A 55 -0.67 4.76 2.97
CA GLY A 55 -1.91 5.44 3.30
C GLY A 55 -2.48 6.24 2.14
N GLY A 56 -3.42 7.13 2.46
CA GLY A 56 -4.14 7.91 1.46
C GLY A 56 -3.29 9.05 0.90
N VAL A 57 -3.44 9.34 -0.39
CA VAL A 57 -2.87 10.55 -0.98
C VAL A 57 -3.75 11.74 -0.60
N GLU A 58 -3.17 12.76 0.03
CA GLU A 58 -3.90 13.96 0.44
C GLU A 58 -3.98 15.00 -0.69
N SER A 59 -4.85 16.00 -0.51
CA SER A 59 -5.05 17.08 -1.49
C SER A 59 -3.76 17.90 -1.65
N GLY A 60 -3.23 17.92 -2.88
CA GLY A 60 -2.02 18.66 -3.22
C GLY A 60 -0.73 17.84 -3.14
N GLU A 61 -0.82 16.56 -2.75
CA GLU A 61 0.31 15.63 -2.80
C GLU A 61 0.40 14.96 -4.17
N ASP A 62 1.63 14.74 -4.65
CA ASP A 62 1.89 13.68 -5.62
C ASP A 62 2.14 12.33 -4.92
N LEU A 63 2.28 11.25 -5.69
CA LEU A 63 2.48 9.91 -5.13
C LEU A 63 3.78 9.79 -4.32
N GLN A 64 4.84 10.51 -4.70
CA GLN A 64 6.13 10.46 -4.03
C GLN A 64 6.11 11.26 -2.72
N MET A 65 5.41 12.38 -2.68
CA MET A 65 5.16 13.16 -1.48
C MET A 65 4.37 12.34 -0.46
N ALA A 66 3.25 11.76 -0.90
CA ALA A 66 2.40 10.93 -0.04
C ALA A 66 3.17 9.75 0.55
N VAL A 67 3.93 9.00 -0.27
CA VAL A 67 4.63 7.82 0.24
C VAL A 67 5.73 8.19 1.23
N LYS A 68 6.46 9.29 1.02
CA LYS A 68 7.48 9.77 1.97
C LYS A 68 6.85 10.23 3.29
N ARG A 69 5.70 10.90 3.24
CA ARG A 69 4.95 11.30 4.44
C ARG A 69 4.49 10.07 5.22
N GLU A 70 3.84 9.11 4.56
CA GLU A 70 3.32 7.89 5.20
C GLU A 70 4.44 7.08 5.85
N ILE A 71 5.58 6.90 5.18
CA ILE A 71 6.76 6.23 5.78
C ILE A 71 7.23 6.96 7.04
N LEU A 72 7.32 8.29 6.98
CA LEU A 72 7.75 9.08 8.14
C LEU A 72 6.76 8.96 9.31
N GLU A 73 5.46 8.97 9.05
CA GLU A 73 4.41 8.88 10.07
C GLU A 73 4.36 7.50 10.73
N GLU A 74 4.45 6.42 9.95
CA GLU A 74 4.28 5.06 10.45
C GLU A 74 5.57 4.46 11.04
N THR A 75 6.75 4.85 10.54
CA THR A 75 8.03 4.28 10.98
C THR A 75 8.95 5.28 11.68
N GLY A 76 8.69 6.58 11.55
CA GLY A 76 9.61 7.63 12.00
C GLY A 76 10.87 7.76 11.15
N CYS A 77 10.97 7.06 10.02
CA CYS A 77 12.17 7.06 9.19
C CYS A 77 12.04 8.01 7.99
N GLN A 78 13.15 8.60 7.59
CA GLN A 78 13.26 9.22 6.27
C GLN A 78 13.67 8.16 5.24
N CYS A 79 13.12 8.25 4.03
CA CYS A 79 13.42 7.32 2.95
C CYS A 79 13.80 8.05 1.66
N VAL A 80 14.49 7.31 0.78
CA VAL A 80 14.73 7.69 -0.61
C VAL A 80 14.00 6.71 -1.51
N ILE A 81 13.43 7.22 -2.59
CA ILE A 81 12.78 6.38 -3.60
C ILE A 81 13.89 5.93 -4.55
N SER A 82 14.06 4.61 -4.70
CA SER A 82 14.94 4.05 -5.72
C SER A 82 14.20 4.01 -7.06
N GLU A 83 14.87 4.44 -8.13
CA GLU A 83 14.47 4.12 -9.48
C GLU A 83 15.14 2.79 -9.84
N GLU A 84 14.34 1.76 -10.13
CA GLU A 84 14.83 0.57 -10.85
C GLU A 84 14.98 0.87 -12.34
#